data_AF-A0A0C5XEZ1-F1
#
_entry.id   AF-A0A0C5XEZ1-F1
#
_cell.length_a   1.000
_cell.length_b   1.000
_cell.length_c   1.000
_cell.angle_alpha   90.00
_cell.angle_beta   90.00
_cell.angle_gamma   90.00
#
_symmetry.space_group_name_H-M   'P 1'
#
loop_
_entity.id
_entity.type
_entity.pdbx_description
1 polymer ?
#
loop_
_entity_poly.entity_id
_entity_poly.type
_entity_poly.pdbx_seq_one_letter_code
_entity_poly.pdbx_strand_id
1 'polypeptide(L)'
;MKQERALAGTHWPNAGFPPMRAMILLPLLVLAACGDKPGDQPGIATNIVDEAMNEVQQVPEGANGIQTAEPAPEIPSKPVPVGSTIPASVQGRWTGLDESCADRATELELTITPTSLVFLESEGKATGVSHGPDGRIRIDAAFTGEGQSWNRKLELRPSASGRELTVIDDGRAVTRKRCS
;
A
#
# COMPACT_ATOMS: atom_id res chain seq x y z
N MET A 1 -39.86 -47.57 -34.29
CA MET A 1 -40.23 -46.77 -35.48
C MET A 1 -39.68 -45.36 -35.25
N LYS A 2 -38.60 -45.03 -35.97
CA LYS A 2 -38.54 -43.98 -37.02
C LYS A 2 -38.51 -42.55 -36.44
N GLN A 3 -37.32 -41.94 -36.46
CA GLN A 3 -36.93 -40.80 -37.35
C GLN A 3 -37.25 -39.46 -36.67
N GLU A 4 -36.49 -38.36 -36.74
CA GLU A 4 -35.16 -38.01 -37.24
C GLU A 4 -34.85 -36.57 -36.79
N ARG A 5 -33.56 -36.31 -36.50
CA ARG A 5 -32.70 -35.15 -36.86
C ARG A 5 -33.25 -33.71 -36.97
N ALA A 6 -32.54 -32.78 -36.32
CA ALA A 6 -31.74 -31.66 -36.90
C ALA A 6 -31.18 -30.81 -35.72
N LEU A 7 -29.88 -30.72 -35.40
CA LEU A 7 -28.74 -30.04 -36.07
C LEU A 7 -29.04 -28.63 -36.59
N ALA A 8 -28.73 -27.62 -35.77
CA ALA A 8 -28.46 -26.26 -36.22
C ALA A 8 -27.18 -25.76 -35.52
N GLY A 9 -26.04 -26.01 -36.16
CA GLY A 9 -24.77 -25.37 -35.81
C GLY A 9 -24.76 -23.94 -36.33
N THR A 10 -24.49 -22.99 -35.45
CA THR A 10 -24.23 -21.60 -35.82
C THR A 10 -22.82 -21.50 -36.37
N HIS A 11 -22.68 -21.30 -37.68
CA HIS A 11 -21.41 -20.94 -38.30
C HIS A 11 -21.09 -19.49 -37.91
N TRP A 12 -19.85 -19.23 -37.50
CA TRP A 12 -19.31 -17.87 -37.39
C TRP A 12 -18.40 -17.66 -38.60
N PRO A 13 -18.59 -16.63 -39.43
CA PRO A 13 -17.71 -16.38 -40.55
C PRO A 13 -16.37 -15.81 -40.08
N ASN A 14 -15.30 -16.44 -40.56
CA ASN A 14 -13.91 -15.99 -40.46
C ASN A 14 -13.74 -14.60 -41.11
N ALA A 15 -13.38 -13.60 -40.32
CA ALA A 15 -12.86 -12.34 -40.86
C ALA A 15 -11.35 -12.49 -41.07
N GLY A 16 -10.94 -12.54 -42.35
CA GLY A 16 -9.54 -12.56 -42.75
C GLY A 16 -8.89 -11.19 -42.57
N PHE A 17 -7.69 -11.17 -41.98
CA PHE A 17 -6.82 -10.00 -41.94
C PHE A 17 -5.77 -10.12 -43.05
N PRO A 18 -5.54 -9.08 -43.88
CA PRO A 18 -4.48 -9.10 -44.88
C PRO A 18 -3.10 -8.83 -44.24
N PRO A 19 -2.00 -9.40 -44.79
CA PRO A 19 -0.65 -9.15 -44.30
C PRO A 19 -0.07 -7.87 -44.92
N MET A 20 0.07 -6.81 -44.14
CA MET A 20 0.82 -5.62 -44.56
C MET A 20 2.23 -5.67 -43.98
N ARG A 21 3.16 -6.16 -44.82
CA ARG A 21 4.60 -5.95 -44.65
C ARG A 21 4.90 -4.46 -44.83
N ALA A 22 5.35 -3.80 -43.77
CA ALA A 22 6.01 -2.49 -43.86
C ALA A 22 7.26 -2.49 -42.98
N MET A 23 8.40 -2.70 -43.62
CA MET A 23 9.72 -2.32 -43.11
C MET A 23 9.86 -0.80 -43.25
N ILE A 24 9.97 -0.04 -42.16
CA ILE A 24 10.58 1.31 -42.19
C ILE A 24 11.39 1.56 -40.90
N LEU A 25 12.70 1.54 -41.11
CA LEU A 25 13.84 2.23 -40.48
C LEU A 25 13.63 3.20 -39.31
N LEU A 26 14.51 3.01 -38.32
CA LEU A 26 14.92 3.91 -37.23
C LEU A 26 15.52 5.23 -37.75
N PRO A 27 15.30 6.36 -37.04
CA PRO A 27 16.45 7.18 -36.66
C PRO A 27 16.47 7.57 -35.17
N LEU A 28 17.65 7.45 -34.56
CA LEU A 28 18.09 8.20 -33.38
C LEU A 28 18.06 9.71 -33.66
N LEU A 29 17.78 10.54 -32.65
CA LEU A 29 18.08 11.99 -32.48
C LEU A 29 17.17 12.51 -31.33
N VAL A 30 17.51 13.26 -30.27
CA VAL A 30 18.72 13.91 -29.71
C VAL A 30 18.42 14.16 -28.21
N LEU A 31 19.44 14.06 -27.34
CA LEU A 31 19.39 14.54 -25.96
C LEU A 31 19.12 16.06 -25.94
N ALA A 32 17.94 16.48 -25.50
CA ALA A 32 17.72 17.86 -25.08
C ALA A 32 18.39 18.10 -23.73
N ALA A 33 19.43 18.93 -23.74
CA ALA A 33 20.14 19.39 -22.55
C ALA A 33 19.21 20.23 -21.67
N CYS A 34 18.95 19.79 -20.44
CA CYS A 34 18.47 20.67 -19.38
C CYS A 34 19.61 21.61 -18.99
N GLY A 35 19.43 22.91 -19.23
CA GLY A 35 20.37 23.94 -18.83
C GLY A 35 20.30 24.21 -17.34
N ASP A 36 21.44 24.09 -16.66
CA ASP A 36 21.69 24.64 -15.33
C ASP A 36 21.73 26.17 -15.37
N LYS A 37 21.03 26.82 -14.43
CA LYS A 37 21.27 28.22 -14.09
C LYS A 37 21.18 28.40 -12.57
N PRO A 38 22.31 28.40 -11.85
CA PRO A 38 22.35 28.79 -10.44
C PRO A 38 22.38 30.31 -10.36
N GLY A 39 21.32 30.90 -9.79
CA GLY A 39 21.29 32.31 -9.39
C GLY A 39 21.46 32.42 -7.87
N ASP A 40 22.69 32.71 -7.46
CA ASP A 40 23.09 33.64 -6.38
C ASP A 40 21.98 34.70 -6.09
N GLN A 41 21.61 35.17 -4.88
CA GLN A 41 22.26 35.35 -3.58
C GLN A 41 21.22 35.82 -2.52
N PRO A 42 21.62 36.00 -1.24
CA PRO A 42 20.80 35.79 -0.04
C PRO A 42 20.18 37.07 0.53
N GLY A 43 19.27 36.87 1.48
CA GLY A 43 18.71 37.93 2.30
C GLY A 43 18.29 37.40 3.67
N ILE A 44 19.28 37.19 4.54
CA ILE A 44 19.09 37.10 5.99
C ILE A 44 18.49 38.41 6.50
N ALA A 45 17.33 38.35 7.15
CA ALA A 45 16.84 39.39 8.03
C ALA A 45 16.74 38.80 9.45
N THR A 46 17.82 38.92 10.20
CA THR A 46 17.83 38.77 11.65
C THR A 46 17.42 40.11 12.27
N ASN A 47 16.17 40.21 12.73
CA ASN A 47 15.78 41.20 13.73
C ASN A 47 15.37 40.40 14.97
N ILE A 48 16.32 40.20 15.88
CA ILE A 48 16.59 41.04 17.07
C ILE A 48 15.52 40.81 18.14
N VAL A 49 16.04 40.27 19.23
CA VAL A 49 15.47 39.98 20.54
C VAL A 49 15.19 41.29 21.29
N ASP A 50 14.35 41.19 22.31
CA ASP A 50 14.18 42.14 23.43
C ASP A 50 13.30 43.37 23.22
N GLU A 51 12.00 43.18 23.52
CA GLU A 51 11.27 44.16 24.34
C GLU A 51 10.55 43.39 25.47
N ALA A 52 11.33 42.99 26.47
CA ALA A 52 10.80 42.81 27.81
C ALA A 52 10.60 44.20 28.41
N MET A 53 9.38 44.53 28.84
CA MET A 53 9.08 44.92 30.23
C MET A 53 7.62 45.38 30.37
N ASN A 54 6.98 44.76 31.37
CA ASN A 54 5.96 45.33 32.25
C ASN A 54 4.48 45.23 31.84
N GLU A 55 3.90 44.06 32.07
CA GLU A 55 2.54 43.99 32.64
C GLU A 55 2.53 42.94 33.77
N VAL A 56 2.84 43.40 34.99
CA VAL A 56 2.44 42.70 36.21
C VAL A 56 0.95 42.98 36.39
N GLN A 57 0.10 42.14 35.80
CA GLN A 57 -1.32 42.14 36.15
C GLN A 57 -1.53 41.19 37.33
N GLN A 58 -1.97 41.80 38.43
CA GLN A 58 -2.16 41.22 39.76
C GLN A 58 -3.10 40.01 39.76
N VAL A 59 -2.74 39.01 40.55
CA VAL A 59 -3.59 37.87 40.94
C VAL A 59 -4.73 38.38 41.82
N PRO A 60 -6.01 38.14 41.49
CA PRO A 60 -7.06 38.15 42.50
C PRO A 60 -7.04 36.79 43.21
N GLU A 61 -6.64 36.82 44.48
CA GLU A 61 -6.83 35.73 45.42
C GLU A 61 -8.33 35.64 45.77
N GLY A 62 -8.97 34.52 45.42
CA GLY A 62 -10.35 34.27 45.86
C GLY A 62 -11.14 33.28 45.02
N ALA A 63 -10.96 31.99 45.29
CA ALA A 63 -12.01 30.99 45.53
C ALA A 63 -11.45 29.57 45.32
N ASN A 64 -11.52 28.73 46.35
CA ASN A 64 -11.36 27.29 46.23
C ASN A 64 -12.42 26.75 45.27
N GLY A 65 -12.05 26.59 44.00
CA GLY A 65 -12.81 25.85 43.01
C GLY A 65 -12.08 24.55 42.72
N ILE A 66 -12.58 23.43 43.24
CA ILE A 66 -12.27 22.12 42.67
C ILE A 66 -12.87 22.14 41.26
N GLN A 67 -12.05 22.49 40.27
CA GLN A 67 -12.39 22.34 38.88
C GLN A 67 -12.34 20.83 38.61
N THR A 68 -13.50 20.21 38.46
CA THR A 68 -13.62 18.93 37.77
C THR A 68 -12.89 19.07 36.44
N ALA A 69 -11.81 18.32 36.27
CA ALA A 69 -11.08 18.27 35.01
C ALA A 69 -12.06 17.80 33.93
N GLU A 70 -12.28 18.67 32.93
CA GLU A 70 -12.94 18.27 31.69
C GLU A 70 -12.14 17.10 31.08
N PRO A 71 -12.80 16.02 30.63
CA PRO A 71 -12.07 14.89 30.04
C PRO A 71 -11.27 15.38 28.84
N ALA A 72 -9.96 15.17 28.87
CA ALA A 72 -9.09 15.46 27.74
C ALA A 72 -9.63 14.74 26.50
N PRO A 73 -9.63 15.37 25.31
CA PRO A 73 -10.03 14.72 24.07
C PRO A 73 -9.25 13.41 23.90
N GLU A 74 -9.96 12.31 23.66
CA GLU A 74 -9.33 11.03 23.34
C GLU A 74 -8.59 11.18 22.00
N ILE A 75 -7.29 11.43 22.07
CA ILE A 75 -6.43 11.37 20.88
C ILE A 75 -6.39 9.90 20.47
N PRO A 76 -6.79 9.54 19.24
CA PRO A 76 -6.69 8.17 18.78
C PRO A 76 -5.23 7.73 18.86
N SER A 77 -4.97 6.78 19.76
CA SER A 77 -3.63 6.23 19.96
C SER A 77 -3.13 5.65 18.64
N LYS A 78 -2.03 6.20 18.13
CA LYS A 78 -1.30 5.59 17.02
C LYS A 78 -0.88 4.18 17.46
N PRO A 79 -1.09 3.14 16.63
CA PRO A 79 -0.64 1.79 16.96
C PRO A 79 0.87 1.81 17.23
N VAL A 80 1.26 1.31 18.40
CA VAL A 80 2.68 1.15 18.75
C VAL A 80 3.19 -0.12 18.06
N PRO A 81 4.32 -0.07 17.32
CA PRO A 81 4.93 -1.27 16.75
C PRO A 81 5.26 -2.27 17.86
N VAL A 82 4.71 -3.48 17.78
CA VAL A 82 4.98 -4.55 18.77
C VAL A 82 6.19 -5.42 18.40
N GLY A 83 6.82 -5.11 17.26
CA GLY A 83 7.94 -5.83 16.68
C GLY A 83 7.87 -5.82 15.15
N SER A 84 8.72 -6.63 14.51
CA SER A 84 8.72 -6.84 13.05
C SER A 84 8.12 -8.20 12.65
N THR A 85 7.66 -9.00 13.62
CA THR A 85 7.12 -10.34 13.36
C THR A 85 5.66 -10.29 12.94
N ILE A 86 5.37 -10.76 11.73
CA ILE A 86 4.02 -10.90 11.19
C ILE A 86 3.30 -12.07 11.89
N PRO A 87 2.03 -11.94 12.33
CA PRO A 87 1.33 -13.00 13.06
C PRO A 87 1.21 -14.31 12.27
N ALA A 88 1.42 -15.45 12.95
CA ALA A 88 1.33 -16.78 12.34
C ALA A 88 -0.04 -17.06 11.68
N SER A 89 -1.11 -16.43 12.17
CA SER A 89 -2.45 -16.56 11.61
C SER A 89 -2.57 -16.08 10.17
N VAL A 90 -1.72 -15.17 9.70
CA VAL A 90 -1.74 -14.66 8.31
C VAL A 90 -0.55 -15.13 7.47
N GLN A 91 0.42 -15.80 8.09
CA GLN A 91 1.53 -16.42 7.37
C GLN A 91 1.05 -17.54 6.45
N GLY A 92 1.85 -17.84 5.43
CA GLY A 92 1.58 -18.85 4.41
C GLY A 92 1.37 -18.26 3.03
N ARG A 93 0.82 -19.08 2.14
CA ARG A 93 0.61 -18.74 0.73
C ARG A 93 -0.81 -18.28 0.46
N TRP A 94 -0.92 -17.32 -0.44
CA TRP A 94 -2.14 -16.67 -0.86
C TRP A 94 -2.12 -16.45 -2.36
N THR A 95 -3.26 -16.57 -3.02
CA THR A 95 -3.42 -16.33 -4.46
C THR A 95 -4.75 -15.64 -4.75
N GLY A 96 -4.97 -15.15 -5.96
CA GLY A 96 -6.25 -14.55 -6.37
C GLY A 96 -7.44 -15.50 -6.13
N LEU A 97 -8.63 -14.95 -5.93
CA LEU A 97 -9.84 -15.75 -5.68
C LEU A 97 -10.10 -16.76 -6.81
N ASP A 98 -9.89 -16.34 -8.06
CA ASP A 98 -10.10 -17.15 -9.26
C ASP A 98 -8.82 -17.86 -9.76
N GLU A 99 -7.68 -17.65 -9.11
CA GLU A 99 -6.39 -18.21 -9.52
C GLU A 99 -6.14 -19.62 -8.95
N SER A 100 -5.26 -20.40 -9.58
CA SER A 100 -4.91 -21.74 -9.11
C SER A 100 -3.80 -21.68 -8.06
N CYS A 101 -3.98 -22.35 -6.92
CA CYS A 101 -2.93 -22.48 -5.90
C CYS A 101 -1.71 -23.30 -6.35
N ALA A 102 -1.84 -24.07 -7.44
CA ALA A 102 -0.75 -24.83 -8.04
C ALA A 102 0.15 -23.94 -8.90
N ASP A 103 -0.39 -22.86 -9.46
CA ASP A 103 0.38 -21.88 -10.21
C ASP A 103 1.12 -20.96 -9.23
N ARG A 104 2.38 -20.67 -9.53
CA ARG A 104 3.27 -19.81 -8.74
C ARG A 104 3.60 -18.50 -9.44
N ALA A 105 3.19 -18.35 -10.70
CA ALA A 105 3.49 -17.20 -11.55
C ALA A 105 2.26 -16.28 -11.72
N THR A 106 1.28 -16.39 -10.82
CA THR A 106 0.07 -15.56 -10.89
C THR A 106 0.34 -14.18 -10.32
N GLU A 107 -0.31 -13.17 -10.88
CA GLU A 107 -0.10 -11.76 -10.50
C GLU A 107 -0.44 -11.51 -9.02
N LEU A 108 -1.43 -12.24 -8.49
CA LEU A 108 -1.87 -12.07 -7.10
C LEU A 108 -1.22 -13.05 -6.11
N GLU A 109 -0.23 -13.85 -6.53
CA GLU A 109 0.54 -14.69 -5.60
C GLU A 109 1.20 -13.81 -4.53
N LEU A 110 1.02 -14.24 -3.28
CA LEU A 110 1.59 -13.61 -2.10
C LEU A 110 2.01 -14.70 -1.11
N THR A 111 3.28 -14.71 -0.73
CA THR A 111 3.77 -15.51 0.40
C THR A 111 4.08 -14.59 1.57
N ILE A 112 3.49 -14.87 2.73
CA ILE A 112 3.75 -14.15 3.97
C ILE A 112 4.58 -15.04 4.90
N THR A 113 5.77 -14.58 5.25
CA THR A 113 6.67 -15.25 6.21
C THR A 113 6.62 -14.50 7.55
N PRO A 114 7.34 -14.94 8.60
CA PRO A 114 7.42 -14.17 9.84
C PRO A 114 7.94 -12.75 9.67
N THR A 115 8.74 -12.45 8.64
CA THR A 115 9.41 -11.14 8.49
C THR A 115 9.30 -10.54 7.10
N SER A 116 8.57 -11.18 6.17
CA SER A 116 8.45 -10.65 4.81
C SER A 116 7.10 -10.92 4.14
N LEU A 117 6.78 -10.06 3.18
CA LEU A 117 5.72 -10.23 2.20
C LEU A 117 6.39 -10.37 0.83
N VAL A 118 6.22 -11.53 0.19
CA VAL A 118 6.81 -11.83 -1.12
C VAL A 118 5.69 -11.85 -2.15
N PHE A 119 5.73 -10.89 -3.07
CA PHE A 119 4.89 -10.81 -4.27
C PHE A 119 5.69 -11.32 -5.47
N LEU A 120 5.04 -11.46 -6.63
CA LEU A 120 5.66 -12.02 -7.84
C LEU A 120 7.01 -11.36 -8.22
N GLU A 121 7.06 -10.02 -8.20
CA GLU A 121 8.22 -9.24 -8.65
C GLU A 121 8.87 -8.39 -7.55
N SER A 122 8.41 -8.54 -6.31
CA SER A 122 8.94 -7.76 -5.19
C SER A 122 8.87 -8.49 -3.85
N GLU A 123 9.78 -8.13 -2.95
CA GLU A 123 9.75 -8.57 -1.56
C GLU A 123 9.77 -7.34 -0.64
N GLY A 124 8.88 -7.33 0.35
CA GLY A 124 8.85 -6.37 1.45
C GLY A 124 9.31 -7.01 2.75
N LYS A 125 10.36 -6.48 3.37
CA LYS A 125 10.78 -6.85 4.73
C LYS A 125 9.99 -6.02 5.74
N ALA A 126 9.30 -6.68 6.66
CA ALA A 126 8.56 -6.00 7.72
C ALA A 126 9.52 -5.27 8.66
N THR A 127 9.31 -3.98 8.83
CA THR A 127 10.06 -3.10 9.74
C THR A 127 9.21 -2.70 10.96
N GLY A 128 7.89 -2.83 10.86
CA GLY A 128 6.97 -2.64 11.98
C GLY A 128 5.66 -3.40 11.75
N VAL A 129 5.16 -4.04 12.80
CA VAL A 129 3.87 -4.73 12.82
C VAL A 129 3.07 -4.22 14.01
N SER A 130 1.80 -3.91 13.78
CA SER A 130 0.87 -3.49 14.82
C SER A 130 -0.54 -4.05 14.58
N HIS A 131 -1.27 -4.28 15.67
CA HIS A 131 -2.65 -4.77 15.61
C HIS A 131 -3.63 -3.59 15.66
N GLY A 132 -4.62 -3.65 14.79
CA GLY A 132 -5.76 -2.74 14.76
C GLY A 132 -7.04 -3.40 15.28
N PRO A 133 -8.15 -2.65 15.31
CA PRO A 133 -9.46 -3.19 15.66
C PRO A 133 -9.86 -4.32 14.71
N ASP A 134 -10.78 -5.19 15.15
CA ASP A 134 -11.39 -6.24 14.32
C ASP A 134 -10.38 -7.21 13.66
N GLY A 135 -9.23 -7.44 14.30
CA GLY A 135 -8.20 -8.35 13.80
C GLY A 135 -7.39 -7.80 12.62
N ARG A 136 -7.48 -6.51 12.32
CA ARG A 136 -6.64 -5.85 11.30
C ARG A 136 -5.18 -5.86 11.73
N ILE A 137 -4.27 -6.06 10.80
CA ILE A 137 -2.83 -6.01 11.05
C ILE A 137 -2.23 -4.94 10.14
N ARG A 138 -1.51 -3.99 10.71
CA ARG A 138 -0.77 -2.97 9.93
C ARG A 138 0.69 -3.36 9.87
N ILE A 139 1.26 -3.29 8.68
CA ILE A 139 2.65 -3.61 8.41
C ILE A 139 3.32 -2.41 7.75
N ASP A 140 4.35 -1.90 8.37
CA ASP A 140 5.36 -1.07 7.72
C ASP A 140 6.42 -2.00 7.12
N ALA A 141 6.74 -1.83 5.85
CA ALA A 141 7.71 -2.69 5.16
C ALA A 141 8.61 -1.92 4.19
N ALA A 142 9.88 -2.35 4.14
CA ALA A 142 10.87 -1.92 3.16
C ALA A 142 10.89 -2.90 1.99
N PHE A 143 10.43 -2.46 0.83
CA PHE A 143 10.32 -3.24 -0.39
C PHE A 143 11.50 -3.06 -1.33
N THR A 144 11.81 -4.15 -2.04
CA THR A 144 12.75 -4.17 -3.16
C THR A 144 12.14 -4.95 -4.34
N GLY A 145 12.32 -4.45 -5.57
CA GLY A 145 11.82 -5.06 -6.81
C GLY A 145 12.28 -4.25 -8.03
N GLU A 146 12.51 -4.91 -9.16
CA GLU A 146 12.96 -4.25 -10.41
C GLU A 146 14.18 -3.32 -10.29
N GLY A 147 15.05 -3.58 -9.31
CA GLY A 147 16.22 -2.72 -9.01
C GLY A 147 15.89 -1.43 -8.26
N GLN A 148 14.65 -1.27 -7.78
CA GLN A 148 14.20 -0.16 -6.95
C GLN A 148 14.00 -0.61 -5.50
N SER A 149 14.06 0.38 -4.60
CA SER A 149 13.76 0.21 -3.18
C SER A 149 12.78 1.29 -2.72
N TRP A 150 11.77 0.93 -1.95
CA TRP A 150 10.77 1.88 -1.45
C TRP A 150 10.14 1.38 -0.15
N ASN A 151 9.49 2.27 0.60
CA ASN A 151 8.76 1.89 1.81
C ASN A 151 7.25 1.89 1.54
N ARG A 152 6.51 0.94 2.14
CA ARG A 152 5.05 0.86 2.07
C ARG A 152 4.45 0.58 3.43
N LYS A 153 3.21 1.03 3.59
CA LYS A 153 2.34 0.68 4.72
C LYS A 153 1.17 -0.13 4.16
N LEU A 154 1.03 -1.35 4.64
CA LEU A 154 -0.03 -2.26 4.23
C LEU A 154 -0.96 -2.51 5.41
N GLU A 155 -2.25 -2.66 5.13
CA GLU A 155 -3.21 -3.21 6.09
C GLU A 155 -3.68 -4.58 5.62
N LEU A 156 -3.51 -5.58 6.47
CA LEU A 156 -3.99 -6.93 6.26
C LEU A 156 -5.29 -7.12 7.04
N ARG A 157 -6.32 -7.61 6.35
CA ARG A 157 -7.62 -7.95 6.92
C ARG A 157 -7.93 -9.42 6.66
N PRO A 158 -7.56 -10.32 7.58
CA PRO A 158 -7.97 -11.71 7.48
C PRO A 158 -9.49 -11.81 7.70
N SER A 159 -10.14 -12.66 6.91
CA SER A 159 -11.51 -13.11 7.18
C SER A 159 -11.58 -13.88 8.51
N ALA A 160 -12.78 -13.97 9.11
CA ALA A 160 -12.99 -14.72 10.34
C ALA A 160 -12.61 -16.21 10.24
N SER A 161 -12.74 -16.80 9.04
CA SER A 161 -12.33 -18.19 8.77
C SER A 161 -10.82 -18.34 8.54
N GLY A 162 -10.09 -17.23 8.37
CA GLY A 162 -8.69 -17.21 7.97
C GLY A 162 -8.44 -17.74 6.56
N ARG A 163 -9.49 -18.00 5.75
CA ARG A 163 -9.40 -18.56 4.38
C ARG A 163 -9.21 -17.49 3.33
N GLU A 164 -9.62 -16.27 3.61
CA GLU A 164 -9.41 -15.10 2.77
C GLU A 164 -8.60 -14.03 3.50
N LEU A 165 -7.82 -13.29 2.74
CA LEU A 165 -7.01 -12.17 3.19
C LEU A 165 -7.21 -11.01 2.23
N THR A 166 -7.76 -9.90 2.72
CA THR A 166 -7.76 -8.64 1.99
C THR A 166 -6.50 -7.86 2.36
N VAL A 167 -5.67 -7.55 1.35
CA VAL A 167 -4.52 -6.66 1.48
C VAL A 167 -4.92 -5.29 0.98
N ILE A 168 -4.71 -4.27 1.79
CA ILE A 168 -4.99 -2.88 1.46
C ILE A 168 -3.67 -2.12 1.34
N ASP A 169 -3.42 -1.54 0.17
CA ASP A 169 -2.30 -0.66 -0.13
C ASP A 169 -2.84 0.65 -0.72
N ASP A 170 -2.56 1.77 -0.08
CA ASP A 170 -2.95 3.10 -0.55
C ASP A 170 -4.43 3.19 -0.99
N GLY A 171 -5.32 2.66 -0.16
CA GLY A 171 -6.77 2.61 -0.40
C GLY A 171 -7.25 1.54 -1.39
N ARG A 172 -6.34 0.86 -2.11
CA ARG A 172 -6.70 -0.26 -2.98
C ARG A 172 -6.77 -1.56 -2.19
N ALA A 173 -7.90 -2.26 -2.28
CA ALA A 173 -8.12 -3.52 -1.58
C ALA A 173 -8.10 -4.69 -2.57
N VAL A 174 -7.27 -5.71 -2.30
CA VAL A 174 -7.20 -6.94 -3.08
C VAL A 174 -7.41 -8.13 -2.16
N THR A 175 -8.46 -8.91 -2.39
CA THR A 175 -8.76 -10.13 -1.64
C THR A 175 -8.13 -11.34 -2.31
N ARG A 176 -7.48 -12.16 -1.49
CA ARG A 176 -6.80 -13.41 -1.87
C ARG A 176 -7.37 -14.57 -1.06
N LYS A 177 -7.32 -15.78 -1.63
CA LYS A 177 -7.59 -17.03 -0.90
C LYS A 177 -6.31 -17.67 -0.40
N ARG A 178 -6.40 -18.36 0.74
CA ARG A 178 -5.30 -19.15 1.30
C ARG A 178 -5.07 -20.40 0.47
N CYS A 179 -3.80 -20.65 0.14
CA CYS A 179 -3.36 -21.92 -0.40
C CYS A 179 -2.95 -22.86 0.75
N SER A 180 -3.48 -24.08 0.70
CA SER A 180 -3.29 -25.14 1.70
C SER A 180 -1.84 -25.56 1.86
#